data_AF-A0A162DRX3-F1
#
_entry.id   AF-A0A162DRX3-F1
#
_cell.length_a   1.000
_cell.length_b   1.000
_cell.length_c   1.000
_cell.angle_alpha   90.00
_cell.angle_beta   90.00
_cell.angle_gamma   90.00
#
_symmetry.space_group_name_H-M   'P 1'
#
loop_
_entity.id
_entity.type
_entity.pdbx_description
1 polymer ?
#
loop_
_entity_poly.entity_id
_entity_poly.type
_entity_poly.pdbx_seq_one_letter_code
_entity_poly.pdbx_strand_id
1 'polypeptide(L)' 'MKKTPKANRVENQKLTAERVNGMAAMMGFWAAVGAYLTTGQIIPGVV' A
#
# COMPACT_ATOMS: atom_id res chain seq x y z
N MET A 1 -10.49 -25.50 19.19
CA MET A 1 -9.10 -25.55 18.69
C MET A 1 -8.37 -24.27 19.11
N LYS A 2 -7.53 -24.28 20.16
CA LYS A 2 -6.80 -23.06 20.59
C LYS A 2 -5.61 -22.85 19.63
N LYS A 3 -5.61 -21.74 18.86
CA LYS A 3 -4.49 -21.37 17.99
C LYS A 3 -3.24 -21.14 18.86
N THR A 4 -2.13 -21.77 18.51
CA THR A 4 -0.84 -21.67 19.21
C THR A 4 -0.33 -20.21 19.23
N PRO A 5 0.39 -19.77 20.27
CA PRO A 5 0.80 -18.37 20.44
C PRO A 5 1.65 -17.81 19.28
N LYS A 6 2.39 -18.68 18.56
CA LYS A 6 3.11 -18.30 17.34
C LYS A 6 2.18 -17.97 16.17
N ALA A 7 1.10 -18.74 15.98
CA ALA A 7 0.13 -18.52 14.90
C ALA A 7 -0.58 -17.16 15.07
N ASN A 8 -0.91 -16.79 16.32
CA ASN A 8 -1.53 -15.50 16.61
C ASN A 8 -0.58 -14.31 16.33
N ARG A 9 0.73 -14.45 16.55
CA ARG A 9 1.70 -13.38 16.24
C ARG A 9 1.81 -13.12 14.74
N VAL A 10 1.87 -14.19 13.93
CA VAL A 10 1.96 -14.07 12.47
C VAL A 10 0.71 -13.42 11.89
N GLU A 11 -0.48 -13.76 12.40
CA GLU A 11 -1.74 -13.15 11.97
C GLU A 11 -1.77 -11.64 12.24
N ASN A 12 -1.35 -11.21 13.44
CA ASN A 12 -1.29 -9.79 13.81
C ASN A 12 -0.26 -9.02 12.96
N GLN A 13 0.87 -9.66 12.62
CA GLN A 13 1.88 -9.07 11.74
C GLN A 13 1.35 -8.90 10.31
N LYS A 14 0.62 -9.89 9.78
CA LYS A 14 -0.02 -9.80 8.46
C LYS A 14 -1.04 -8.67 8.39
N LEU A 15 -1.91 -8.54 9.39
CA LEU A 15 -2.89 -7.45 9.45
C LEU A 15 -2.22 -6.07 9.44
N THR A 16 -1.11 -5.95 10.16
CA THR A 16 -0.31 -4.72 10.16
C THR A 16 0.32 -4.47 8.79
N ALA A 17 0.89 -5.51 8.17
CA ALA A 17 1.49 -5.42 6.84
C ALA A 17 0.45 -5.05 5.78
N GLU A 18 -0.74 -5.63 5.79
CA GLU A 18 -1.86 -5.28 4.90
C GLU A 18 -2.26 -3.82 5.04
N ARG A 19 -2.39 -3.32 6.28
CA ARG A 19 -2.73 -1.92 6.53
C ARG A 19 -1.65 -0.97 6.02
N VAL A 20 -0.38 -1.26 6.30
CA VAL A 20 0.74 -0.42 5.87
C VAL A 20 0.89 -0.45 4.34
N ASN A 21 0.79 -1.62 3.72
CA ASN A 21 0.83 -1.76 2.27
C ASN A 21 -0.35 -1.05 1.60
N GLY A 22 -1.55 -1.16 2.17
CA GLY A 22 -2.74 -0.43 1.69
C GLY A 22 -2.56 1.08 1.75
N MET A 23 -2.01 1.62 2.84
CA MET A 23 -1.71 3.05 2.96
C MET A 23 -0.67 3.51 1.94
N ALA A 24 0.42 2.76 1.77
CA ALA A 24 1.46 3.07 0.79
C ALA A 24 0.91 3.03 -0.64
N ALA A 25 0.07 2.04 -0.98
CA ALA A 25 -0.58 1.93 -2.28
C ALA A 25 -1.51 3.12 -2.56
N MET A 26 -2.30 3.56 -1.58
CA MET A 26 -3.18 4.73 -1.72
C MET A 26 -2.39 6.03 -1.92
N MET A 27 -1.25 6.20 -1.24
CA MET A 27 -0.36 7.33 -1.49
C MET A 27 0.20 7.30 -2.92
N GLY A 28 0.66 6.15 -3.40
CA GLY A 28 1.14 5.99 -4.78
C GLY A 28 0.05 6.28 -5.82
N PHE A 29 -1.18 5.82 -5.58
CA PHE A 29 -2.33 6.10 -6.44
C PHE A 29 -2.61 7.61 -6.52
N TRP A 30 -2.71 8.30 -5.39
CA TRP A 30 -2.94 9.74 -5.37
C TRP A 30 -1.79 10.53 -5.99
N ALA A 31 -0.55 10.09 -5.80
CA ALA A 31 0.61 10.68 -6.47
C ALA A 31 0.50 10.54 -7.99
N ALA A 32 0.10 9.38 -8.51
CA ALA A 32 -0.10 9.16 -9.94
C ALA A 32 -1.25 10.00 -10.51
N VAL A 33 -2.38 10.07 -9.80
CA VAL A 33 -3.51 10.95 -10.18
C VAL A 33 -3.06 12.41 -10.18
N GLY A 34 -2.36 12.86 -9.14
CA GLY A 34 -1.83 14.22 -9.03
C GLY A 34 -0.84 14.54 -10.17
N ALA A 35 0.06 13.61 -10.52
CA ALA A 35 0.98 13.77 -11.63
C ALA A 35 0.23 13.97 -12.95
N TYR A 36 -0.79 13.15 -13.24
CA TYR A 36 -1.59 13.30 -14.44
C TYR A 36 -2.38 14.61 -14.46
N LEU A 37 -3.01 15.00 -13.35
CA LEU A 37 -3.79 16.25 -13.28
C LEU A 37 -2.92 17.50 -13.41
N THR A 38 -1.69 17.48 -12.91
CA THR A 38 -0.79 18.65 -12.92
C THR A 38 0.07 18.75 -14.18
N THR A 39 0.50 17.62 -14.74
CA THR A 39 1.45 17.57 -15.87
C THR A 39 0.83 17.03 -17.17
N GLY A 40 -0.37 16.45 -17.11
CA GLY A 40 -0.98 15.72 -18.22
C GLY A 40 -0.33 14.36 -18.51
N GLN A 41 0.67 13.95 -17.71
CA GLN A 41 1.44 12.73 -17.91
C GLN A 41 1.30 11.80 -16.71
N ILE A 42 1.06 10.52 -16.96
CA ILE A 42 1.02 9.49 -15.89
C ILE A 42 2.45 9.22 -15.38
N ILE A 43 3.45 9.30 -16.26
CA ILE A 43 4.87 9.19 -15.93
C ILE A 43 5.56 10.47 -16.43
N PRO A 44 5.86 11.43 -15.55
CA PRO A 44 6.56 12.65 -15.96
C PRO A 44 7.98 12.32 -16.43
N GLY A 45 8.33 12.79 -17.63
CA GLY A 45 9.70 12.68 -18.17
C GLY A 45 10.04 11.39 -18.94
N VAL A 46 9.08 10.49 -19.18
CA VAL A 46 9.23 9.42 -20.18
C VAL A 46 8.53 9.88 -21.45
N VAL A 47 9.33 10.29 -22.44
CA VAL A 47 8.88 10.63 -23.81
C VAL A 47 8.92 9.41 -24.72
#